data_AF-A0A816M482-F1
#
_entry.id   AF-A0A816M482-F1
#
_cell.length_a   1.000
_cell.length_b   1.000
_cell.length_c   1.000
_cell.angle_alpha   90.00
_cell.angle_beta   90.00
_cell.angle_gamma   90.00
#
_symmetry.space_group_name_H-M   'P 1'
#
loop_
_entity.id
_entity.type
_entity.pdbx_description
1 polymer ?
#
loop_
_entity_poly.entity_id
_entity_poly.type
_entity_poly.pdbx_seq_one_letter_code
_entity_poly.pdbx_strand_id
1 'polypeptide(L)'
;MGSFDLSHASSFKGGSETFLRNVFENILKTYLRKNPTAKTIWELVQSVDNEKICYDHFTFQTFKCLPRSAPDYGYKAEGGLDFPTKKLRVLTFSPPDIYVPDDGHGLGNGPLPRLVIAELLVDELSSESKEIIRKYLKPKGGKQAVLSSTLGSLI
;
A
#
# COMPACT_ATOMS: atom_id res chain seq x y z
N MET A 1 -0.77 29.72 -30.83
CA MET A 1 -1.70 28.58 -30.64
C MET A 1 -0.98 27.31 -31.00
N GLY A 2 -0.90 26.39 -30.06
CA GLY A 2 -0.19 25.11 -30.19
C GLY A 2 -0.16 24.45 -28.82
N SER A 3 -1.34 24.03 -28.34
CA SER A 3 -1.44 23.15 -27.18
C SER A 3 -0.99 21.77 -27.65
N PHE A 4 0.14 21.30 -27.13
CA PHE A 4 0.55 19.92 -27.31
C PHE A 4 -0.38 19.05 -26.47
N ASP A 5 -1.34 18.43 -27.14
CA ASP A 5 -2.18 17.37 -26.58
C ASP A 5 -1.29 16.14 -26.34
N LEU A 6 -0.61 16.13 -25.20
CA LEU A 6 0.04 14.94 -24.68
C LEU A 6 -1.08 14.03 -24.20
N SER A 7 -1.45 13.05 -25.03
CA SER A 7 -2.30 11.95 -24.61
C SER A 7 -1.66 11.29 -23.38
N HIS A 8 -2.20 11.57 -22.19
CA HIS A 8 -1.81 10.89 -20.95
C HIS A 8 -2.32 9.45 -21.01
N ALA A 9 -1.60 8.61 -21.77
CA ALA A 9 -1.87 7.19 -21.80
C ALA A 9 -1.51 6.59 -20.44
N SER A 10 -2.50 5.99 -19.77
CA SER A 10 -2.28 5.21 -18.53
C SER A 10 -1.18 4.19 -18.77
N SER A 11 -0.21 4.13 -17.86
CA SER A 11 0.92 3.18 -17.97
C SER A 11 0.51 1.73 -17.68
N PHE A 12 -0.74 1.50 -17.26
CA PHE A 12 -1.31 0.19 -17.00
C PHE A 12 -1.69 -0.56 -18.29
N LYS A 13 -1.41 -1.87 -18.34
CA LYS A 13 -1.82 -2.74 -19.44
C LYS A 13 -3.02 -3.60 -19.02
N GLY A 14 -4.09 -3.60 -19.82
CA GLY A 14 -5.13 -4.65 -19.79
C GLY A 14 -5.93 -4.80 -18.50
N GLY A 15 -6.42 -3.69 -17.90
CA GLY A 15 -7.33 -3.74 -16.73
C GLY A 15 -6.65 -3.91 -15.36
N SER A 16 -5.32 -3.93 -15.32
CA SER A 16 -4.54 -4.03 -14.07
C SER A 16 -4.75 -2.86 -13.11
N GLU A 17 -5.12 -1.68 -13.61
CA GLU A 17 -5.42 -0.51 -12.78
C GLU A 17 -6.66 -0.74 -11.91
N THR A 18 -7.78 -1.14 -12.53
CA THR A 18 -9.05 -1.43 -11.83
C THR A 18 -8.84 -2.52 -10.79
N PHE A 19 -8.06 -3.55 -11.11
CA PHE A 19 -7.70 -4.59 -10.15
C PHE A 19 -6.95 -4.01 -8.93
N LEU A 20 -5.92 -3.19 -9.16
CA LEU A 20 -5.15 -2.57 -8.09
C LEU A 20 -6.02 -1.66 -7.21
N ARG A 21 -6.90 -0.86 -7.81
CA ARG A 21 -7.86 -0.01 -7.08
C ARG A 21 -8.76 -0.85 -6.17
N ASN A 22 -9.32 -1.95 -6.69
CA ASN A 22 -10.12 -2.89 -5.90
C ASN A 22 -9.33 -3.50 -4.73
N VAL A 23 -8.04 -3.81 -4.92
CA VAL A 23 -7.17 -4.27 -3.84
C VAL A 23 -7.03 -3.20 -2.75
N PHE A 24 -6.76 -1.95 -3.13
CA PHE A 24 -6.65 -0.86 -2.15
C PHE A 24 -7.98 -0.60 -1.43
N GLU A 25 -9.11 -0.68 -2.13
CA GLU A 25 -10.43 -0.56 -1.50
C GLU A 25 -10.67 -1.66 -0.47
N ASN A 26 -10.29 -2.90 -0.76
CA ASN A 26 -10.44 -4.01 0.17
C ASN A 26 -9.52 -3.85 1.40
N ILE A 27 -8.30 -3.34 1.19
CA ILE A 27 -7.37 -3.00 2.27
C ILE A 27 -7.98 -1.90 3.16
N LEU A 28 -8.48 -0.82 2.56
CA LEU A 28 -9.12 0.28 3.28
C LEU A 28 -10.36 -0.20 4.06
N LYS A 29 -11.27 -0.95 3.42
CA LYS A 29 -12.47 -1.52 4.07
C LYS A 29 -12.08 -2.35 5.30
N THR A 30 -11.07 -3.20 5.15
CA THR A 30 -10.54 -4.02 6.26
C THR A 30 -9.95 -3.14 7.37
N TYR A 31 -9.16 -2.13 7.00
CA TYR A 31 -8.56 -1.20 7.95
C TYR A 31 -9.61 -0.44 8.75
N LEU A 32 -10.60 0.18 8.09
CA LEU A 32 -11.66 0.93 8.75
C LEU A 32 -12.54 0.03 9.64
N ARG A 33 -12.82 -1.21 9.21
CA ARG A 33 -13.54 -2.20 10.04
C ARG A 33 -12.81 -2.49 11.36
N LYS A 34 -11.49 -2.60 11.32
CA LYS A 34 -10.65 -2.92 12.50
C LYS A 34 -10.27 -1.71 13.34
N ASN A 35 -10.44 -0.49 12.82
CA ASN A 35 -10.01 0.75 13.48
C ASN A 35 -11.20 1.73 13.59
N PRO A 36 -12.08 1.58 14.61
CA PRO A 36 -13.29 2.39 14.74
C PRO A 36 -13.04 3.90 14.75
N THR A 37 -11.97 4.36 15.43
CA THR A 37 -11.61 5.78 15.44
C THR A 37 -11.28 6.29 14.04
N ALA A 38 -10.49 5.54 13.26
CA ALA A 38 -10.17 5.92 11.89
C ALA A 38 -11.42 5.93 11.01
N LYS A 39 -12.34 4.96 11.21
CA LYS A 39 -13.63 4.92 10.53
C LYS A 39 -14.48 6.15 10.84
N THR A 40 -14.63 6.54 12.11
CA THR A 40 -15.41 7.73 12.48
C THR A 40 -14.81 9.00 11.87
N ILE A 41 -13.49 9.17 11.90
CA ILE A 41 -12.82 10.30 11.25
C ILE A 41 -13.08 10.28 9.73
N TRP A 42 -12.94 9.11 9.10
CA TRP A 42 -13.17 8.95 7.67
C TRP A 42 -14.61 9.26 7.25
N GLU A 43 -15.62 8.87 8.04
CA GLU A 43 -17.04 9.20 7.82
C GLU A 43 -17.31 10.70 8.04
N LEU A 44 -16.70 11.31 9.06
CA LEU A 44 -16.82 12.75 9.33
C LEU A 44 -16.21 13.60 8.22
N VAL A 45 -15.04 13.21 7.68
CA VAL A 45 -14.42 13.96 6.58
C VAL A 45 -15.27 13.86 5.31
N GLN A 46 -15.83 12.67 5.02
CA GLN A 46 -16.73 12.52 3.87
C GLN A 46 -18.00 13.35 3.97
N SER A 47 -18.57 13.48 5.17
CA SER A 47 -19.82 14.23 5.36
C SER A 47 -19.65 15.75 5.21
N VAL A 48 -18.42 16.26 5.37
CA VAL A 48 -18.11 17.69 5.24
C VAL A 48 -17.70 18.06 3.80
N ASP A 49 -17.01 17.18 3.08
CA ASP A 49 -16.38 17.51 1.79
C ASP A 49 -16.95 16.74 0.59
N ASN A 50 -18.24 16.37 0.63
CA ASN A 50 -18.94 15.64 -0.46
C ASN A 50 -18.09 14.46 -1.01
N GLU A 51 -17.56 13.63 -0.13
CA GLU A 51 -16.76 12.43 -0.46
C GLU A 51 -15.36 12.68 -1.06
N LYS A 52 -14.86 13.92 -1.12
CA LYS A 52 -13.54 14.24 -1.73
C LYS A 52 -12.32 13.88 -0.87
N ILE A 53 -12.17 12.60 -0.52
CA ILE A 53 -10.97 12.11 0.16
C ILE A 53 -9.94 11.61 -0.86
N CYS A 54 -8.73 12.17 -0.83
CA CYS A 54 -7.57 11.62 -1.52
C CYS A 54 -6.59 11.02 -0.52
N TYR A 55 -6.08 9.84 -0.82
CA TYR A 55 -5.14 9.14 0.05
C TYR A 55 -3.72 9.49 -0.34
N ASP A 56 -3.03 10.21 0.55
CA ASP A 56 -1.65 10.62 0.31
C ASP A 56 -0.71 9.40 0.19
N HIS A 57 -0.77 8.49 1.15
CA HIS A 57 0.03 7.27 1.16
C HIS A 57 -0.59 6.17 2.02
N PHE A 58 -0.26 4.91 1.70
CA PHE A 58 -0.49 3.75 2.56
C PHE A 58 0.83 3.27 3.15
N THR A 59 0.84 2.96 4.46
CA THR A 59 2.01 2.44 5.16
C THR A 59 1.81 0.98 5.55
N PHE A 60 2.78 0.14 5.22
CA PHE A 60 2.83 -1.27 5.56
C PHE A 60 4.08 -1.59 6.37
N GLN A 61 4.00 -2.61 7.23
CA GLN A 61 5.13 -3.12 7.99
C GLN A 61 5.38 -4.58 7.62
N THR A 62 6.65 -4.95 7.46
CA THR A 62 7.05 -6.31 7.08
C THR A 62 8.39 -6.70 7.71
N PHE A 63 8.76 -7.97 7.62
CA PHE A 63 10.08 -8.48 8.00
C PHE A 63 10.99 -8.57 6.78
N LYS A 64 12.23 -8.06 6.88
CA LYS A 64 13.24 -8.15 5.83
C LYS A 64 13.88 -9.55 5.77
N CYS A 65 13.08 -10.54 5.40
CA CYS A 65 13.52 -11.94 5.29
C CYS A 65 12.90 -12.66 4.08
N LEU A 66 11.95 -12.01 3.38
CA LEU A 66 11.35 -12.51 2.16
C LEU A 66 11.99 -11.79 0.97
N PRO A 67 12.30 -12.49 -0.14
CA PRO A 67 12.68 -11.81 -1.38
C PRO A 67 11.55 -10.85 -1.75
N ARG A 68 11.90 -9.57 -1.90
CA ARG A 68 10.99 -8.47 -2.14
C ARG A 68 10.22 -8.72 -3.44
N SER A 69 8.92 -9.02 -3.36
CA SER A 69 8.02 -8.73 -4.47
C SER A 69 7.88 -7.21 -4.50
N ALA A 70 8.55 -6.55 -5.45
CA ALA A 70 8.22 -5.17 -5.73
C ALA A 70 6.72 -5.09 -6.08
N PRO A 71 6.02 -3.99 -5.77
CA PRO A 71 4.66 -3.82 -6.24
C PRO A 71 4.65 -3.81 -7.78
N ASP A 72 4.32 -4.95 -8.39
CA ASP A 72 4.21 -5.18 -9.84
C ASP A 72 2.94 -4.52 -10.40
N TYR A 73 2.87 -3.20 -10.32
CA TYR A 73 1.77 -2.39 -10.83
C TYR A 73 2.27 -1.01 -11.29
N GLY A 74 3.51 -0.92 -11.75
CA GLY A 74 4.10 0.34 -12.24
C GLY A 74 4.60 1.30 -11.15
N TYR A 75 4.53 0.91 -9.88
CA TYR A 75 5.11 1.69 -8.77
C TYR A 75 6.64 1.74 -8.87
N LYS A 76 7.21 2.94 -8.70
CA LYS A 76 8.65 3.17 -8.80
C LYS A 76 9.23 3.38 -7.41
N ALA A 77 10.30 2.67 -7.07
CA ALA A 77 11.01 2.89 -5.82
C ALA A 77 11.77 4.23 -5.88
N GLU A 78 11.53 5.11 -4.92
CA GLU A 78 12.16 6.44 -4.89
C GLU A 78 13.41 6.47 -4.02
N GLY A 79 13.39 5.75 -2.90
CA GLY A 79 14.49 5.74 -1.95
C GLY A 79 14.13 5.01 -0.66
N GLY A 80 15.03 5.09 0.32
CA GLY A 80 14.76 4.55 1.65
C GLY A 80 15.48 5.29 2.76
N LEU A 81 14.90 5.19 3.96
CA LEU A 81 15.41 5.77 5.19
C LEU A 81 15.67 4.66 6.20
N ASP A 82 16.87 4.63 6.76
CA ASP A 82 17.21 3.70 7.82
C ASP A 82 16.94 4.34 9.19
N PHE A 83 16.36 3.57 10.10
CA PHE A 83 16.11 3.94 11.49
C PHE A 83 16.87 2.96 12.41
N PRO A 84 18.18 3.18 12.64
CA PRO A 84 19.06 2.21 13.30
C PRO A 84 18.64 1.87 14.73
N THR A 85 18.10 2.84 15.47
CA THR A 85 17.60 2.63 16.83
C THR A 85 16.41 1.68 16.86
N LYS A 86 15.55 1.73 15.83
CA LYS A 86 14.36 0.89 15.71
C LYS A 86 14.60 -0.39 14.91
N LYS A 87 15.81 -0.57 14.35
CA LYS A 87 16.14 -1.70 13.47
C LYS A 87 15.22 -1.79 12.25
N LEU A 88 14.82 -0.63 11.71
CA LEU A 88 13.90 -0.53 10.57
C LEU A 88 14.59 0.10 9.37
N ARG A 89 14.19 -0.34 8.18
CA ARG A 89 14.41 0.37 6.92
C ARG A 89 13.07 0.69 6.27
N VAL A 90 12.83 1.95 5.95
CA VAL A 90 11.61 2.40 5.28
C VAL A 90 11.90 2.62 3.81
N LEU A 91 11.04 2.13 2.93
CA LEU A 91 11.10 2.30 1.48
C LEU A 91 9.86 3.04 1.01
N THR A 92 10.04 4.02 0.13
CA THR A 92 8.94 4.78 -0.48
C THR A 92 8.81 4.46 -1.96
N PHE A 93 7.57 4.36 -2.45
CA PHE A 93 7.25 4.10 -3.83
C PHE A 93 6.23 5.11 -4.36
N SER A 94 6.55 5.74 -5.49
CA SER A 94 5.61 6.60 -6.22
C SER A 94 4.64 5.77 -7.05
N PRO A 95 3.37 6.21 -7.13
CA PRO A 95 2.40 5.59 -8.01
C PRO A 95 2.80 5.77 -9.49
N PRO A 96 2.31 4.88 -10.37
CA PRO A 96 2.39 5.09 -11.81
C PRO A 96 1.57 6.31 -12.25
N ASP A 97 1.93 6.87 -13.41
CA ASP A 97 1.14 7.91 -14.05
C ASP A 97 -0.18 7.33 -14.55
N ILE A 98 -1.28 7.95 -14.12
CA ILE A 98 -2.66 7.62 -14.46
C ILE A 98 -3.45 8.88 -14.81
N TYR A 99 -4.49 8.71 -15.64
CA TYR A 99 -5.47 9.77 -15.84
C TYR A 99 -6.36 9.86 -14.59
N VAL A 100 -6.45 11.06 -14.01
CA VAL A 100 -7.35 11.38 -12.91
C VAL A 100 -8.29 12.48 -13.42
N PRO A 101 -9.61 12.25 -13.44
CA PRO A 101 -10.58 13.30 -13.78
C PRO A 101 -10.44 14.52 -12.86
N ASP A 102 -10.82 15.71 -13.33
CA ASP A 102 -10.71 16.96 -12.56
C ASP A 102 -11.45 16.93 -11.20
N ASP A 103 -12.51 16.11 -11.11
CA ASP A 103 -13.29 15.86 -9.90
C ASP A 103 -13.02 14.49 -9.25
N GLY A 104 -11.98 13.79 -9.72
CA GLY A 104 -11.60 12.45 -9.29
C GLY A 104 -11.10 12.40 -7.85
N HIS A 105 -11.77 11.59 -7.03
CA HIS A 105 -11.43 11.39 -5.62
C HIS A 105 -11.60 9.92 -5.21
N GLY A 106 -11.17 9.60 -3.99
CA GLY A 106 -11.18 8.25 -3.46
C GLY A 106 -10.23 7.32 -4.21
N LEU A 107 -10.37 6.01 -3.96
CA LEU A 107 -9.56 4.99 -4.62
C LEU A 107 -10.10 4.58 -5.99
N GLY A 108 -11.39 4.81 -6.26
CA GLY A 108 -12.03 4.45 -7.53
C GLY A 108 -11.63 5.38 -8.68
N ASN A 109 -11.71 6.69 -8.45
CA ASN A 109 -11.51 7.71 -9.48
C ASN A 109 -10.44 8.76 -9.14
N GLY A 110 -9.82 8.68 -7.96
CA GLY A 110 -8.78 9.61 -7.52
C GLY A 110 -7.36 9.16 -7.83
N PRO A 111 -6.36 9.95 -7.40
CA PRO A 111 -4.96 9.59 -7.51
C PRO A 111 -4.64 8.34 -6.68
N LEU A 112 -3.75 7.48 -7.20
CA LEU A 112 -3.27 6.33 -6.44
C LEU A 112 -2.35 6.79 -5.30
N PRO A 113 -2.46 6.20 -4.09
CA PRO A 113 -1.61 6.58 -2.97
C PRO A 113 -0.16 6.16 -3.21
N ARG A 114 0.79 6.89 -2.62
CA ARG A 114 2.16 6.39 -2.46
C ARG A 114 2.17 5.16 -1.56
N LEU A 115 3.16 4.28 -1.71
CA LEU A 115 3.35 3.16 -0.80
C LEU A 115 4.59 3.39 0.05
N VAL A 116 4.44 3.21 1.35
CA VAL A 116 5.54 3.26 2.33
C VAL A 116 5.63 1.89 2.99
N ILE A 117 6.79 1.24 2.88
CA ILE A 117 7.02 -0.09 3.44
C ILE A 117 8.14 0.00 4.47
N ALA A 118 7.81 -0.20 5.73
CA ALA A 118 8.78 -0.31 6.82
C ALA A 118 9.16 -1.78 7.04
N GLU A 119 10.42 -2.11 6.79
CA GLU A 119 10.98 -3.45 6.93
C GLU A 119 11.80 -3.54 8.23
N LEU A 120 11.45 -4.50 9.09
CA LEU A 120 12.26 -4.84 10.25
C LEU A 120 13.48 -5.66 9.83
N LEU A 121 14.66 -5.17 10.18
CA LEU A 121 15.96 -5.79 9.94
C LEU A 121 16.16 -6.95 10.93
N VAL A 122 15.53 -8.09 10.62
CA VAL A 122 15.52 -9.29 11.47
C VAL A 122 16.94 -9.72 11.87
N ASP A 123 17.91 -9.55 10.97
CA ASP A 123 19.31 -9.88 11.19
C ASP A 123 19.99 -9.04 12.28
N GLU A 124 19.43 -7.89 12.65
CA GLU A 124 19.95 -7.04 13.72
C GLU A 124 19.28 -7.27 15.08
N LEU A 125 18.33 -8.22 15.16
CA LEU A 125 17.68 -8.58 16.42
C LEU A 125 18.48 -9.62 17.23
N SER A 126 18.04 -9.92 18.45
CA SER A 126 18.60 -11.01 19.25
C SER A 126 18.34 -12.37 18.60
N SER A 127 19.17 -13.37 18.93
CA SER A 127 18.99 -14.75 18.42
C SER A 127 17.62 -15.32 18.76
N GLU A 128 17.12 -15.06 19.97
CA GLU A 128 15.80 -15.51 20.42
C GLU A 128 14.67 -14.90 19.56
N SER A 129 14.69 -13.59 19.32
CA SER A 129 13.68 -12.93 18.47
C SER A 129 13.73 -13.45 17.03
N LYS A 130 14.92 -13.70 16.49
CA LYS A 130 15.10 -14.28 15.15
C LYS A 130 14.47 -15.66 15.06
N GLU A 131 14.67 -16.52 16.05
CA GLU A 131 14.09 -17.87 16.09
C GLU A 131 12.55 -17.84 16.15
N ILE A 132 12.00 -16.95 16.99
CA ILE A 132 10.55 -16.74 17.09
C ILE A 132 9.99 -16.31 15.74
N ILE A 133 10.55 -15.27 15.11
CA ILE A 133 10.09 -14.77 13.80
C ILE A 133 10.16 -15.89 12.74
N ARG A 134 11.27 -16.64 12.66
CA ARG A 134 11.42 -17.75 11.71
C ARG A 134 10.40 -18.86 11.93
N LYS A 135 9.97 -19.12 13.18
CA LYS A 135 8.93 -20.13 13.47
C LYS A 135 7.60 -19.80 12.80
N TYR A 136 7.22 -18.53 12.74
CA TYR A 136 5.97 -18.07 12.13
C TYR A 136 6.04 -17.94 10.60
N LEU A 137 7.24 -17.77 10.04
CA LEU A 137 7.44 -17.60 8.60
C LEU A 137 7.63 -18.90 7.81
N LYS A 138 7.49 -20.08 8.45
CA LYS A 138 7.59 -21.38 7.77
C LYS A 138 6.60 -21.48 6.58
N PRO A 139 6.95 -22.18 5.49
CA PRO A 139 6.41 -21.98 4.13
C PRO A 139 4.89 -22.12 3.93
N LYS A 140 4.15 -22.71 4.88
CA LYS A 140 2.68 -22.77 4.83
C LYS A 140 2.02 -21.45 5.27
N GLY A 141 2.63 -20.71 6.19
CA GLY A 141 2.09 -19.46 6.73
C GLY A 141 2.21 -18.27 5.77
N GLY A 142 3.33 -18.14 5.05
CA GLY A 142 3.58 -17.00 4.18
C GLY A 142 2.63 -16.91 2.97
N LYS A 143 2.41 -18.03 2.27
CA LYS A 143 1.48 -18.08 1.13
C LYS A 143 0.03 -17.83 1.56
N GLN A 144 -0.36 -18.39 2.70
CA GLN A 144 -1.70 -18.21 3.26
C GLN A 144 -1.92 -16.77 3.77
N ALA A 145 -0.91 -16.14 4.37
CA ALA A 145 -0.98 -14.75 4.80
C ALA A 145 -1.14 -13.79 3.61
N VAL A 146 -0.36 -13.98 2.53
CA VAL A 146 -0.51 -13.19 1.31
C VAL A 146 -1.90 -13.37 0.73
N LEU A 147 -2.37 -14.60 0.54
CA LEU A 147 -3.71 -14.88 0.00
C LEU A 147 -4.82 -14.29 0.89
N SER A 148 -4.74 -14.45 2.20
CA SER A 148 -5.73 -13.89 3.14
C SER A 148 -5.74 -12.35 3.12
N SER A 149 -4.59 -11.70 2.98
CA SER A 149 -4.51 -10.25 2.81
C SER A 149 -5.14 -9.78 1.50
N THR A 150 -4.85 -10.45 0.37
CA THR A 150 -5.43 -10.09 -0.93
C THR A 150 -6.95 -10.31 -0.97
N LEU A 151 -7.44 -11.34 -0.26
CA LEU A 151 -8.86 -11.69 -0.18
C LEU A 151 -9.63 -10.95 0.94
N GLY A 152 -9.00 -10.02 1.66
CA GLY A 152 -9.63 -9.32 2.79
C GLY A 152 -10.06 -10.25 3.95
N SER A 153 -9.52 -11.47 3.96
CA SER A 153 -9.83 -12.55 4.92
C SER A 153 -8.83 -12.60 6.07
N LEU A 154 -7.95 -11.60 6.18
CA LEU A 154 -7.07 -11.44 7.34
C LEU A 154 -7.95 -11.09 8.54
N ILE A 155 -8.19 -12.09 9.41
CA ILE A 155 -8.98 -11.99 10.64
C ILE A 155 -8.48 -10.84 11.49
#